data_AF-A0A836JDG0-F1
#
_entry.id   AF-A0A836JDG0-F1
#
_cell.length_a   1.000
_cell.length_b   1.000
_cell.length_c   1.000
_cell.angle_alpha   90.00
_cell.angle_beta   90.00
_cell.angle_gamma   90.00
#
_symmetry.space_group_name_H-M   'P 1'
#
loop_
_entity.id
_entity.type
_entity.pdbx_description
1 polymer ?
#
loop_
_entity_poly.entity_id
_entity_poly.type
_entity_poly.pdbx_seq_one_letter_code
_entity_poly.pdbx_strand_id
1 'polypeptide(L)'
;MSIFVLWTNGMDNEKLADKEWWETTLIYQIWPRGFQDSDGDGEGDLKGIISRLDYITDLGIETICLNPIYVSPLIDSGYDVSNHTDIDPLFGNLDDFDNLMREAHNRGLKVILDIIPNHSSDQHKWFQLSAKNVQPYTDYYIWTNGSINKNSKNIPPNNWRSTYNVINGSAWSWHDGRQQWYYHKFHSSQPDLNLRNEKVIKELMDIFDFWLERNVDGFRINAVPYFFEDKALRNESFVRRNIYTFGLPESTALLYVFREHIDNWVSRNNATSKLLIAESYDISDDNLLAYYGNNTHKGIAPFNFKFITHIRDSSNATYIKYVLEKWLKLLPKYTKTNWVLSNHDNSRVASRIGLNRIDGLHMLSLLLPGQAYTYYGEEIAMLDTKILWNSTIDPMGCARGINEYKYFSRDPARTPMQWSSKSSAGFSVNETTYLPIHPNYVNRNVEIQQNRKRSNLKTYKKLAILRKHSVFTDGDYEFASLNNDRVLVLKRSFKNYPVYFIVINLGLRQEKINLTSIHANLENTLNIIVASSNAIRVTGTVPWANFILTANAAFVLKSGEGQEQTTTKPATEEGTVSTENATTSTTKVTTTEKSTTESTTKKEEENSTTESDNAILSCAPAFLLIISSIVISYKF
;
A
#
# COMPACT_ATOMS: atom_id res chain seq x y z
N MET A 1 -24.80 21.99 -46.23
CA MET A 1 -23.83 21.23 -47.04
C MET A 1 -22.47 21.91 -46.90
N SER A 2 -21.65 21.44 -45.95
CA SER A 2 -20.26 21.84 -45.78
C SER A 2 -19.58 20.67 -45.10
N ILE A 3 -18.71 20.00 -45.85
CA ILE A 3 -17.98 18.81 -45.46
C ILE A 3 -16.78 19.29 -44.66
N PHE A 4 -16.77 19.04 -43.34
CA PHE A 4 -15.56 19.14 -42.54
C PHE A 4 -14.81 17.82 -42.67
N VAL A 5 -13.71 17.86 -43.44
CA VAL A 5 -12.71 16.80 -43.47
C VAL A 5 -11.90 16.90 -42.18
N LEU A 6 -12.17 16.00 -41.23
CA LEU A 6 -11.30 15.79 -40.08
C LEU A 6 -10.04 15.06 -40.58
N TRP A 7 -8.93 15.78 -40.60
CA TRP A 7 -7.61 15.21 -40.81
C TRP A 7 -7.30 14.21 -39.69
N THR A 8 -7.14 12.95 -40.07
CA THR A 8 -6.45 11.95 -39.25
C THR A 8 -4.96 12.30 -39.28
N ASN A 9 -4.44 12.87 -38.19
CA ASN A 9 -2.99 12.90 -38.01
C ASN A 9 -2.51 11.45 -37.93
N GLY A 10 -1.73 11.03 -38.93
CA GLY A 10 -0.94 9.83 -38.87
C GLY A 10 -0.03 9.93 -37.65
N MET A 11 -0.24 9.05 -36.68
CA MET A 11 0.82 8.69 -35.74
C MET A 11 1.79 7.80 -36.52
N ASP A 12 2.74 8.45 -37.17
CA ASP A 12 4.00 7.82 -37.55
C ASP A 12 4.63 7.20 -36.31
N ASN A 13 5.28 6.05 -36.50
CA ASN A 13 6.00 5.24 -35.53
C ASN A 13 6.74 6.04 -34.43
N GLU A 14 6.02 6.49 -33.39
CA GLU A 14 6.64 6.78 -32.10
C GLU A 14 7.12 5.44 -31.57
N LYS A 15 8.43 5.20 -31.71
CA LYS A 15 9.15 4.26 -30.87
C LYS A 15 8.67 4.55 -29.44
N LEU A 16 7.90 3.65 -28.84
CA LEU A 16 7.48 3.77 -27.44
C LEU A 16 8.75 4.10 -26.65
N ALA A 17 8.78 5.27 -26.00
CA ALA A 17 9.91 5.65 -25.18
C ALA A 17 10.19 4.52 -24.19
N ASP A 18 11.47 4.23 -23.95
CA ASP A 18 11.84 3.23 -22.95
C ASP A 18 11.25 3.67 -21.61
N LYS A 19 10.35 2.85 -21.07
CA LYS A 19 9.68 3.16 -19.81
C LYS A 19 10.66 3.10 -18.67
N GLU A 20 10.44 3.96 -17.70
CA GLU A 20 11.08 3.76 -16.41
C GLU A 20 10.56 2.47 -15.76
N TRP A 21 11.45 1.72 -15.10
CA TRP A 21 11.14 0.41 -14.50
C TRP A 21 9.94 0.44 -13.55
N TRP A 22 9.67 1.60 -12.95
CA TRP A 22 8.63 1.82 -11.96
C TRP A 22 7.28 2.25 -12.53
N GLU A 23 7.14 2.52 -13.84
CA GLU A 23 5.89 3.06 -14.41
C GLU A 23 4.69 2.11 -14.30
N THR A 24 4.95 0.80 -14.33
CA THR A 24 3.92 -0.25 -14.30
C THR A 24 4.18 -1.30 -13.23
N THR A 25 5.19 -1.09 -12.38
CA THR A 25 5.61 -2.08 -11.38
C THR A 25 4.45 -2.50 -10.46
N LEU A 26 4.48 -3.75 -10.01
CA LEU A 26 3.62 -4.26 -8.94
C LEU A 26 4.38 -4.19 -7.60
N ILE A 27 3.86 -3.37 -6.69
CA ILE A 27 4.48 -3.08 -5.39
C ILE A 27 3.78 -3.87 -4.28
N TYR A 28 4.56 -4.42 -3.35
CA TYR A 28 4.09 -5.06 -2.14
C TYR A 28 4.53 -4.26 -0.91
N GLN A 29 3.57 -3.65 -0.22
CA GLN A 29 3.81 -2.93 1.03
C GLN A 29 3.86 -3.92 2.20
N ILE A 30 5.01 -3.98 2.85
CA ILE A 30 5.28 -4.83 4.01
C ILE A 30 5.21 -3.98 5.27
N TRP A 31 4.42 -4.45 6.25
CA TRP A 31 4.47 -4.01 7.64
C TRP A 31 5.46 -4.91 8.40
N PRO A 32 6.71 -4.47 8.68
CA PRO A 32 7.78 -5.34 9.16
C PRO A 32 7.40 -6.15 10.39
N ARG A 33 6.91 -5.48 11.45
CA ARG A 33 6.47 -6.11 12.72
C ARG A 33 5.48 -7.25 12.52
N GLY A 34 4.66 -7.23 11.47
CA GLY A 34 3.60 -8.22 11.23
C GLY A 34 3.90 -9.21 10.13
N PHE A 35 5.06 -9.17 9.47
CA PHE A 35 5.28 -9.96 8.28
C PHE A 35 5.85 -11.36 8.55
N GLN A 36 6.99 -11.44 9.22
CA GLN A 36 7.61 -12.70 9.62
C GLN A 36 8.58 -12.45 10.77
N ASP A 37 8.39 -13.14 11.89
CA ASP A 37 9.33 -13.23 13.00
C ASP A 37 10.30 -14.39 12.74
N SER A 38 11.61 -14.15 12.87
CA SER A 38 12.65 -15.15 12.66
C SER A 38 13.38 -15.61 13.92
N ASP A 39 13.22 -14.92 15.05
CA ASP A 39 13.95 -15.21 16.30
C ASP A 39 13.04 -15.61 17.48
N GLY A 40 11.72 -15.50 17.32
CA GLY A 40 10.72 -15.97 18.26
C GLY A 40 10.34 -14.94 19.34
N ASP A 41 10.68 -13.67 19.18
CA ASP A 41 10.26 -12.62 20.12
C ASP A 41 8.78 -12.20 19.97
N GLY A 42 8.09 -12.67 18.91
CA GLY A 42 6.70 -12.37 18.62
C GLY A 42 6.51 -11.15 17.72
N GLU A 43 7.58 -10.60 17.15
CA GLU A 43 7.66 -9.42 16.30
C GLU A 43 8.41 -9.73 15.00
N GLY A 44 7.96 -9.14 13.90
CA GLY A 44 8.56 -9.40 12.60
C GLY A 44 9.81 -8.56 12.34
N ASP A 45 10.82 -9.18 11.72
CA ASP A 45 12.17 -8.63 11.58
C ASP A 45 12.69 -8.71 10.12
N LEU A 46 13.86 -8.11 9.85
CA LEU A 46 14.44 -8.08 8.49
C LEU A 46 14.84 -9.47 7.99
N LYS A 47 15.36 -10.36 8.84
CA LYS A 47 15.73 -11.73 8.46
C LYS A 47 14.49 -12.56 8.14
N GLY A 48 13.40 -12.31 8.84
CA GLY A 48 12.07 -12.82 8.55
C GLY A 48 11.61 -12.40 7.15
N ILE A 49 11.74 -11.12 6.80
CA ILE A 49 11.44 -10.63 5.43
C ILE A 49 12.31 -11.36 4.40
N ILE A 50 13.63 -11.47 4.64
CA ILE A 50 14.57 -12.18 3.74
C ILE A 50 14.10 -13.62 3.48
N SER A 51 13.68 -14.33 4.53
CA SER A 51 13.20 -15.72 4.43
C SER A 51 11.94 -15.89 3.57
N ARG A 52 11.22 -14.79 3.27
CA ARG A 52 9.97 -14.77 2.50
C ARG A 52 10.11 -14.10 1.13
N LEU A 53 11.30 -13.70 0.71
CA LEU A 53 11.50 -13.09 -0.62
C LEU A 53 11.08 -14.01 -1.75
N ASP A 54 11.30 -15.33 -1.64
CA ASP A 54 10.86 -16.29 -2.66
C ASP A 54 9.33 -16.28 -2.82
N TYR A 55 8.59 -16.19 -1.71
CA TYR A 55 7.13 -16.03 -1.76
C TYR A 55 6.73 -14.74 -2.48
N ILE A 56 7.39 -13.63 -2.18
CA ILE A 56 7.14 -12.32 -2.82
C ILE A 56 7.38 -12.41 -4.34
N THR A 57 8.46 -13.07 -4.78
CA THR A 57 8.74 -13.28 -6.22
C THR A 57 7.68 -14.17 -6.88
N ASP A 58 7.25 -15.25 -6.22
CA ASP A 58 6.23 -16.20 -6.69
C ASP A 58 4.82 -15.57 -6.74
N LEU A 59 4.58 -14.48 -6.00
CA LEU A 59 3.40 -13.64 -6.19
C LEU A 59 3.43 -12.81 -7.49
N GLY A 60 4.61 -12.64 -8.11
CA GLY A 60 4.82 -11.80 -9.27
C GLY A 60 5.11 -10.34 -8.94
N ILE A 61 5.39 -10.02 -7.67
CA ILE A 61 5.80 -8.70 -7.20
C ILE A 61 7.16 -8.33 -7.79
N GLU A 62 7.35 -7.05 -8.04
CA GLU A 62 8.59 -6.48 -8.59
C GLU A 62 9.24 -5.48 -7.64
N THR A 63 8.46 -4.86 -6.75
CA THR A 63 8.95 -3.86 -5.79
C THR A 63 8.41 -4.14 -4.40
N ILE A 64 9.25 -4.04 -3.38
CA ILE A 64 8.89 -4.02 -1.97
C ILE A 64 8.86 -2.56 -1.50
N CYS A 65 7.80 -2.19 -0.80
CA CYS A 65 7.72 -0.94 -0.04
C CYS A 65 7.74 -1.27 1.44
N LEU A 66 8.82 -0.90 2.13
CA LEU A 66 8.95 -1.13 3.57
C LEU A 66 8.35 0.05 4.34
N ASN A 67 7.39 -0.23 5.22
CA ASN A 67 7.07 0.68 6.32
C ASN A 67 8.33 0.93 7.19
N PRO A 68 8.34 1.96 8.05
CA PRO A 68 9.54 2.38 8.77
C PRO A 68 10.20 1.26 9.57
N ILE A 69 11.52 1.17 9.44
CA ILE A 69 12.40 0.21 10.13
C ILE A 69 13.48 0.91 10.97
N TYR A 70 13.35 2.23 11.13
CA TYR A 70 14.33 3.07 11.81
C TYR A 70 14.19 2.99 13.32
N VAL A 71 15.27 3.30 14.04
CA VAL A 71 15.25 3.33 15.52
C VAL A 71 14.12 4.24 16.01
N SER A 72 13.24 3.69 16.83
CA SER A 72 12.02 4.35 17.28
C SER A 72 11.65 3.89 18.70
N PRO A 73 11.05 4.76 19.53
CA PRO A 73 10.38 4.32 20.76
C PRO A 73 9.13 3.47 20.51
N LEU A 74 8.73 3.30 19.24
CA LEU A 74 7.60 2.50 18.78
C LEU A 74 6.23 2.96 19.31
N ILE A 75 6.12 4.21 19.78
CA ILE A 75 4.84 4.77 20.26
C ILE A 75 3.84 4.81 19.11
N ASP A 76 4.29 5.18 17.91
CA ASP A 76 3.51 5.10 16.67
C ASP A 76 4.04 4.01 15.74
N SER A 77 4.52 2.92 16.32
CA SER A 77 4.97 1.72 15.59
C SER A 77 6.02 2.01 14.50
N GLY A 78 6.98 2.90 14.79
CA GLY A 78 8.11 3.20 13.90
C GLY A 78 8.01 4.56 13.19
N TYR A 79 6.86 5.22 13.24
CA TYR A 79 6.69 6.57 12.66
C TYR A 79 7.24 7.69 13.57
N ASP A 80 7.44 7.43 14.86
CA ASP A 80 8.17 8.28 15.79
C ASP A 80 9.67 7.97 15.76
N VAL A 81 10.37 8.44 14.72
CA VAL A 81 11.78 8.10 14.46
C VAL A 81 12.74 8.84 15.39
N SER A 82 13.59 8.12 16.12
CA SER A 82 14.62 8.66 17.02
C SER A 82 16.04 8.62 16.44
N ASN A 83 16.27 7.85 15.38
CA ASN A 83 17.45 7.93 14.50
C ASN A 83 17.08 7.51 13.07
N HIS A 84 17.18 8.44 12.11
CA HIS A 84 16.78 8.22 10.72
C HIS A 84 17.78 7.43 9.86
N THR A 85 19.00 7.21 10.35
CA THR A 85 20.11 6.60 9.60
C THR A 85 20.64 5.34 10.28
N ASP A 86 19.76 4.62 10.97
CA ASP A 86 20.06 3.34 11.60
C ASP A 86 18.78 2.50 11.66
N ILE A 87 18.93 1.20 11.93
CA ILE A 87 17.83 0.24 12.01
C ILE A 87 17.44 0.02 13.47
N ASP A 88 16.14 -0.05 13.74
CA ASP A 88 15.66 -0.40 15.08
C ASP A 88 16.14 -1.81 15.47
N PRO A 89 16.71 -2.01 16.68
CA PRO A 89 17.13 -3.32 17.15
C PRO A 89 16.03 -4.38 17.11
N LEU A 90 14.75 -4.00 17.18
CA LEU A 90 13.62 -4.90 16.98
C LEU A 90 13.64 -5.58 15.60
N PHE A 91 14.09 -4.87 14.57
CA PHE A 91 14.11 -5.37 13.20
C PHE A 91 15.45 -5.99 12.81
N GLY A 92 16.52 -5.65 13.53
CA GLY A 92 17.89 -6.09 13.26
C GLY A 92 18.88 -4.94 13.34
N ASN A 93 19.77 -4.83 12.35
CA ASN A 93 20.82 -3.80 12.25
C ASN A 93 21.08 -3.44 10.77
N LEU A 94 22.03 -2.54 10.53
CA LEU A 94 22.40 -2.12 9.17
C LEU A 94 22.97 -3.26 8.30
N ASP A 95 23.68 -4.24 8.87
CA ASP A 95 24.18 -5.39 8.10
C ASP A 95 23.02 -6.29 7.64
N ASP A 96 22.00 -6.48 8.49
CA ASP A 96 20.78 -7.19 8.12
C ASP A 96 19.99 -6.46 7.03
N PHE A 97 19.99 -5.12 7.05
CA PHE A 97 19.41 -4.31 5.98
C PHE A 97 20.19 -4.45 4.66
N ASP A 98 21.51 -4.33 4.69
CA ASP A 98 22.35 -4.49 3.50
C ASP A 98 22.21 -5.91 2.92
N ASN A 99 22.05 -6.91 3.79
CA ASN A 99 21.73 -8.27 3.39
C ASN A 99 20.35 -8.38 2.72
N LEU A 100 19.31 -7.73 3.27
CA LEU A 100 17.98 -7.67 2.64
C LEU A 100 18.04 -7.04 1.25
N MET A 101 18.74 -5.91 1.10
CA MET A 101 18.93 -5.25 -0.18
C MET A 101 19.59 -6.17 -1.20
N ARG A 102 20.68 -6.84 -0.81
CA ARG A 102 21.41 -7.80 -1.66
C ARG A 102 20.52 -8.98 -2.07
N GLU A 103 19.80 -9.59 -1.14
CA GLU A 103 18.96 -10.76 -1.40
C GLU A 103 17.71 -10.41 -2.25
N ALA A 104 17.14 -9.21 -2.07
CA ALA A 104 16.06 -8.70 -2.89
C ALA A 104 16.54 -8.44 -4.33
N HIS A 105 17.66 -7.73 -4.49
CA HIS A 105 18.24 -7.42 -5.81
C HIS A 105 18.68 -8.67 -6.57
N ASN A 106 19.22 -9.69 -5.88
CA ASN A 106 19.56 -11.00 -6.48
C ASN A 106 18.34 -11.69 -7.11
N ARG A 107 17.13 -11.37 -6.65
CA ARG A 107 15.85 -11.88 -7.16
C ARG A 107 15.19 -10.94 -8.17
N GLY A 108 15.86 -9.86 -8.55
CA GLY A 108 15.31 -8.82 -9.43
C GLY A 108 14.23 -7.96 -8.78
N LEU A 109 14.08 -8.04 -7.45
CA LEU A 109 13.17 -7.15 -6.71
C LEU A 109 13.82 -5.78 -6.53
N LYS A 110 12.98 -4.77 -6.40
CA LYS A 110 13.34 -3.40 -6.02
C LYS A 110 12.86 -3.13 -4.60
N VAL A 111 13.55 -2.27 -3.85
CA VAL A 111 13.16 -1.92 -2.47
C VAL A 111 13.09 -0.41 -2.31
N ILE A 112 11.92 0.09 -1.92
CA ILE A 112 11.71 1.49 -1.56
C ILE A 112 11.43 1.62 -0.06
N LEU A 113 11.87 2.73 0.52
CA LEU A 113 11.70 3.01 1.95
C LEU A 113 10.67 4.12 2.20
N ASP A 114 9.94 4.00 3.30
CA ASP A 114 9.10 5.08 3.84
C ASP A 114 9.98 6.10 4.59
N ILE A 115 9.94 7.37 4.19
CA ILE A 115 10.69 8.47 4.82
C ILE A 115 9.67 9.42 5.44
N ILE A 116 9.96 9.90 6.65
CA ILE A 116 9.09 10.77 7.45
C ILE A 116 9.76 12.14 7.64
N PRO A 117 9.58 13.11 6.71
CA PRO A 117 10.22 14.42 6.84
C PRO A 117 9.52 15.37 7.81
N ASN A 118 8.27 15.09 8.18
CA ASN A 118 7.43 16.03 8.94
C ASN A 118 7.89 16.23 10.39
N HIS A 119 8.29 15.14 11.04
CA HIS A 119 8.55 15.10 12.48
C HIS A 119 9.62 14.06 12.79
N SER A 120 10.19 14.15 13.98
CA SER A 120 10.96 13.07 14.60
C SER A 120 10.32 12.68 15.93
N SER A 121 10.87 11.67 16.61
CA SER A 121 10.58 11.41 18.02
C SER A 121 11.05 12.58 18.91
N ASP A 122 10.36 12.79 20.03
CA ASP A 122 10.84 13.62 21.15
C ASP A 122 12.09 13.04 21.83
N GLN A 123 12.39 11.76 21.62
CA GLN A 123 13.64 11.13 22.06
C GLN A 123 14.80 11.33 21.05
N HIS A 124 14.53 11.90 19.87
CA HIS A 124 15.56 12.19 18.88
C HIS A 124 16.57 13.20 19.44
N LYS A 125 17.86 12.99 19.14
CA LYS A 125 18.96 13.88 19.58
C LYS A 125 18.69 15.34 19.24
N TRP A 126 18.13 15.59 18.06
CA TRP A 126 17.71 16.92 17.61
C TRP A 126 16.73 17.57 18.59
N PHE A 127 15.65 16.88 19.01
CA PHE A 127 14.66 17.44 19.92
C PHE A 127 15.26 17.70 21.29
N GLN A 128 16.04 16.75 21.82
CA GLN A 128 16.70 16.89 23.12
C GLN A 128 17.67 18.08 23.18
N LEU A 129 18.43 18.32 22.09
CA LEU A 129 19.33 19.48 21.98
C LEU A 129 18.56 20.77 21.72
N SER A 130 17.51 20.72 20.90
CA SER A 130 16.61 21.85 20.66
C SER A 130 15.96 22.30 21.96
N ALA A 131 15.37 21.40 22.74
CA ALA A 131 14.74 21.67 24.02
C ALA A 131 15.68 22.36 25.04
N LYS A 132 16.99 22.16 24.91
CA LYS A 132 18.04 22.78 25.73
C LYS A 132 18.65 24.06 25.12
N ASN A 133 18.11 24.54 24.01
CA ASN A 133 18.63 25.69 23.24
C ASN A 133 20.10 25.53 22.79
N VAL A 134 20.52 24.30 22.49
CA VAL A 134 21.89 24.02 22.01
C VAL A 134 21.96 24.29 20.51
N GLN A 135 22.86 25.19 20.09
CA GLN A 135 23.12 25.47 18.68
C GLN A 135 23.83 24.28 18.00
N PRO A 136 23.52 23.95 16.73
CA PRO A 136 22.59 24.63 15.83
C PRO A 136 21.11 24.20 15.96
N TYR A 137 20.76 23.35 16.93
CA TYR A 137 19.46 22.66 17.03
C TYR A 137 18.32 23.51 17.61
N THR A 138 18.60 24.70 18.15
CA THR A 138 17.62 25.56 18.83
C THR A 138 16.32 25.75 18.06
N ASP A 139 16.40 25.92 16.74
CA ASP A 139 15.26 26.18 15.85
C ASP A 139 14.93 25.00 14.90
N TYR A 140 15.35 23.77 15.25
CA TYR A 140 15.02 22.56 14.48
C TYR A 140 13.53 22.18 14.57
N TYR A 141 12.83 22.63 15.60
CA TYR A 141 11.40 22.37 15.82
C TYR A 141 10.65 23.68 16.00
N ILE A 142 9.33 23.61 15.89
CA ILE A 142 8.44 24.76 16.01
C ILE A 142 8.15 25.02 17.49
N TRP A 143 8.85 25.99 18.05
CA TRP A 143 8.68 26.46 19.42
C TRP A 143 8.01 27.82 19.47
N THR A 144 7.08 28.01 20.41
CA THR A 144 6.44 29.31 20.60
C THR A 144 5.99 29.53 22.04
N ASN A 145 5.87 30.81 22.38
CA ASN A 145 5.27 31.22 23.63
C ASN A 145 3.74 31.14 23.50
N GLY A 146 3.10 30.66 24.56
CA GLY A 146 1.65 30.71 24.69
C GLY A 146 1.19 32.00 25.35
N SER A 147 0.01 31.94 25.97
CA SER A 147 -0.42 32.95 26.95
C SER A 147 -0.58 32.31 28.32
N ILE A 148 -0.66 33.12 29.37
CA ILE A 148 -0.93 32.66 30.73
C ILE A 148 -2.33 33.09 31.11
N ASN A 149 -3.16 32.16 31.59
CA ASN A 149 -4.50 32.50 32.05
C ASN A 149 -4.49 33.13 33.45
N LYS A 150 -5.64 33.61 33.92
CA LYS A 150 -5.80 34.24 35.26
C LYS A 150 -5.38 33.34 36.44
N ASN A 151 -5.28 32.03 36.22
CA ASN A 151 -4.90 31.04 37.24
C ASN A 151 -3.44 30.57 37.07
N SER A 152 -2.59 31.34 36.37
CA SER A 152 -1.19 31.00 36.10
C SER A 152 -0.97 29.71 35.31
N LYS A 153 -1.97 29.26 34.54
CA LYS A 153 -1.84 28.10 33.66
C LYS A 153 -1.46 28.53 32.26
N ASN A 154 -0.45 27.88 31.69
CA ASN A 154 -0.08 28.06 30.29
C ASN A 154 -1.25 27.66 29.38
N ILE A 155 -1.55 28.50 28.40
CA ILE A 155 -2.50 28.28 27.31
C ILE A 155 -1.70 28.17 26.02
N PRO A 156 -2.01 27.20 25.14
CA PRO A 156 -1.36 27.08 23.83
C PRO A 156 -1.54 28.36 22.98
N PRO A 157 -0.66 28.59 22.00
CA PRO A 157 -0.67 29.81 21.18
C PRO A 157 -1.94 29.98 20.34
N ASN A 158 -2.57 28.88 19.92
CA ASN A 158 -3.77 28.88 19.08
C ASN A 158 -4.59 27.59 19.28
N ASN A 159 -5.70 27.46 18.53
CA ASN A 159 -6.66 26.37 18.62
C ASN A 159 -6.35 25.17 17.69
N TRP A 160 -5.12 25.04 17.19
CA TRP A 160 -4.73 23.92 16.33
C TRP A 160 -4.87 22.59 17.04
N ARG A 161 -5.27 21.57 16.28
CA ARG A 161 -5.61 20.23 16.80
C ARG A 161 -4.73 19.15 16.22
N SER A 162 -4.36 18.21 17.09
CA SER A 162 -3.67 16.97 16.72
C SER A 162 -4.63 16.03 15.98
N THR A 163 -4.10 15.21 15.08
CA THR A 163 -4.84 14.15 14.39
C THR A 163 -5.27 13.02 15.34
N TYR A 164 -4.54 12.78 16.44
CA TYR A 164 -4.77 11.62 17.31
C TYR A 164 -5.91 11.87 18.30
N ASN A 165 -6.08 13.12 18.74
CA ASN A 165 -7.19 13.52 19.61
C ASN A 165 -7.93 14.75 19.05
N VAL A 166 -8.84 14.52 18.11
CA VAL A 166 -9.57 15.59 17.40
C VAL A 166 -10.62 16.27 18.28
N ILE A 167 -11.07 15.67 19.38
CA ILE A 167 -12.14 16.22 20.23
C ILE A 167 -11.55 17.26 21.20
N ASN A 168 -10.46 16.93 21.90
CA ASN A 168 -9.86 17.77 22.95
C ASN A 168 -8.32 17.91 22.88
N GLY A 169 -7.67 17.32 21.88
CA GLY A 169 -6.21 17.34 21.75
C GLY A 169 -5.70 18.61 21.07
N SER A 170 -4.99 19.44 21.84
CA SER A 170 -4.16 20.48 21.26
C SER A 170 -3.05 19.85 20.43
N ALA A 171 -2.66 20.51 19.33
CA ALA A 171 -1.43 20.22 18.59
C ALA A 171 -0.19 20.85 19.26
N TRP A 172 -0.32 21.29 20.51
CA TRP A 172 0.73 21.95 21.26
C TRP A 172 0.90 21.27 22.61
N SER A 173 2.15 20.97 22.95
CA SER A 173 2.54 20.43 24.25
C SER A 173 3.55 21.34 24.93
N TRP A 174 3.35 21.59 26.23
CA TRP A 174 4.23 22.44 27.03
C TRP A 174 5.47 21.66 27.44
N HIS A 175 6.66 22.25 27.27
CA HIS A 175 7.92 21.63 27.67
C HIS A 175 8.53 22.35 28.87
N ASP A 176 8.59 21.69 30.03
CA ASP A 176 9.05 22.30 31.28
C ASP A 176 10.51 22.74 31.24
N GLY A 177 11.39 22.02 30.55
CA GLY A 177 12.80 22.43 30.45
C GLY A 177 13.02 23.68 29.58
N ARG A 178 12.14 23.90 28.58
CA ARG A 178 12.27 24.99 27.61
C ARG A 178 11.37 26.18 27.94
N GLN A 179 10.36 25.96 28.77
CA GLN A 179 9.33 26.94 29.13
C GLN A 179 8.61 27.51 27.89
N GLN A 180 8.36 26.65 26.90
CA GLN A 180 7.66 26.98 25.66
C GLN A 180 6.75 25.82 25.23
N TRP A 181 5.81 26.12 24.34
CA TRP A 181 5.04 25.11 23.63
C TRP A 181 5.81 24.64 22.40
N TYR A 182 5.82 23.33 22.13
CA TYR A 182 6.22 22.79 20.84
C TYR A 182 5.02 22.28 20.05
N TYR A 183 5.07 22.42 18.73
CA TYR A 183 4.05 21.91 17.82
C TYR A 183 4.23 20.41 17.57
N HIS A 184 3.11 19.69 17.48
CA HIS A 184 3.06 18.30 17.03
C HIS A 184 1.74 18.06 16.29
N LYS A 185 1.79 17.70 15.00
CA LYS A 185 0.55 17.44 14.26
C LYS A 185 -0.10 16.12 14.67
N PHE A 186 0.74 15.14 15.02
CA PHE A 186 0.34 13.78 15.37
C PHE A 186 0.37 13.58 16.90
N HIS A 187 1.04 12.54 17.39
CA HIS A 187 1.22 12.31 18.82
C HIS A 187 2.14 13.34 19.46
N SER A 188 2.03 13.59 20.77
CA SER A 188 2.90 14.54 21.47
C SER A 188 4.38 14.12 21.48
N SER A 189 4.66 12.83 21.29
CA SER A 189 6.02 12.32 21.09
C SER A 189 6.56 12.49 19.67
N GLN A 190 5.79 13.10 18.77
CA GLN A 190 6.16 13.39 17.38
C GLN A 190 6.22 14.91 17.16
N PRO A 191 7.17 15.63 17.79
CA PRO A 191 7.36 17.06 17.55
C PRO A 191 7.69 17.35 16.09
N ASP A 192 6.97 18.30 15.50
CA ASP A 192 7.11 18.67 14.10
C ASP A 192 8.39 19.48 13.85
N LEU A 193 9.11 19.11 12.80
CA LEU A 193 10.32 19.76 12.37
C LEU A 193 9.99 21.13 11.74
N ASN A 194 10.83 22.12 11.99
CA ASN A 194 10.70 23.42 11.33
C ASN A 194 11.26 23.32 9.90
N LEU A 195 10.42 22.93 8.94
CA LEU A 195 10.81 22.77 7.52
C LEU A 195 11.11 24.10 6.79
N ARG A 196 11.07 25.23 7.49
CA ARG A 196 11.57 26.52 6.99
C ARG A 196 13.02 26.79 7.40
N ASN A 197 13.62 25.92 8.21
CA ASN A 197 15.01 25.99 8.60
C ASN A 197 15.88 25.23 7.59
N GLU A 198 16.77 25.94 6.90
CA GLU A 198 17.65 25.36 5.87
C GLU A 198 18.55 24.24 6.42
N LYS A 199 18.92 24.29 7.71
CA LYS A 199 19.70 23.22 8.35
C LYS A 199 18.90 21.93 8.48
N VAL A 200 17.61 22.03 8.79
CA VAL A 200 16.70 20.88 8.84
C VAL A 200 16.53 20.30 7.43
N ILE A 201 16.33 21.15 6.42
CA ILE A 201 16.25 20.68 5.03
C ILE A 201 17.53 19.95 4.62
N LYS A 202 18.71 20.47 4.99
CA LYS A 202 19.98 19.78 4.74
C LYS A 202 20.03 18.40 5.39
N GLU A 203 19.65 18.28 6.67
CA GLU A 203 19.65 16.98 7.38
C GLU A 203 18.72 15.97 6.70
N LEU A 204 17.56 16.42 6.20
CA LEU A 204 16.66 15.57 5.43
C LEU A 204 17.27 15.10 4.09
N MET A 205 18.03 15.97 3.41
CA MET A 205 18.78 15.57 2.20
C MET A 205 19.88 14.55 2.54
N ASP A 206 20.60 14.75 3.65
CA ASP A 206 21.63 13.83 4.11
C ASP A 206 21.03 12.44 4.45
N ILE A 207 19.79 12.38 4.95
CA ILE A 207 19.04 11.13 5.16
C ILE A 207 18.75 10.42 3.83
N PHE A 208 18.29 11.14 2.79
CA PHE A 208 18.10 10.52 1.47
C PHE A 208 19.41 9.96 0.93
N ASP A 209 20.50 10.73 1.02
CA ASP A 209 21.82 10.31 0.53
C ASP A 209 22.30 9.04 1.24
N PHE A 210 22.15 8.95 2.57
CA PHE A 210 22.53 7.79 3.37
C PHE A 210 21.88 6.48 2.89
N TRP A 211 20.59 6.53 2.53
CA TRP A 211 19.84 5.36 2.06
C TRP A 211 20.09 5.08 0.56
N LEU A 212 20.29 6.12 -0.25
CA LEU A 212 20.67 5.98 -1.66
C LEU A 212 22.04 5.31 -1.81
N GLU A 213 23.00 5.64 -0.95
CA GLU A 213 24.32 4.99 -0.87
C GLU A 213 24.23 3.49 -0.53
N ARG A 214 23.14 3.06 0.12
CA ARG A 214 22.82 1.64 0.39
C ARG A 214 21.93 1.00 -0.66
N ASN A 215 21.95 1.55 -1.88
CA ASN A 215 21.25 1.03 -3.05
C ASN A 215 19.71 0.97 -2.93
N VAL A 216 19.09 1.77 -2.08
CA VAL A 216 17.62 1.91 -2.05
C VAL A 216 17.12 2.39 -3.42
N ASP A 217 16.03 1.79 -3.91
CA ASP A 217 15.49 2.03 -5.25
C ASP A 217 14.46 3.18 -5.31
N GLY A 218 14.17 3.81 -4.18
CA GLY A 218 13.22 4.90 -4.12
C GLY A 218 12.62 5.12 -2.74
N PHE A 219 11.67 6.05 -2.67
CA PHE A 219 11.11 6.51 -1.41
C PHE A 219 9.61 6.78 -1.49
N ARG A 220 8.89 6.33 -0.46
CA ARG A 220 7.58 6.85 -0.07
C ARG A 220 7.83 8.06 0.85
N ILE A 221 7.31 9.22 0.49
CA ILE A 221 7.45 10.46 1.27
C ILE A 221 6.18 10.66 2.09
N ASN A 222 6.28 10.52 3.41
CA ASN A 222 5.14 10.48 4.31
C ASN A 222 4.58 11.87 4.67
N ALA A 223 3.30 11.93 5.03
CA ALA A 223 2.64 13.08 5.67
C ALA A 223 2.77 14.43 4.95
N VAL A 224 2.89 14.44 3.62
CA VAL A 224 3.18 15.66 2.83
C VAL A 224 2.24 16.84 3.12
N PRO A 225 0.92 16.66 3.25
CA PRO A 225 0.02 17.78 3.52
C PRO A 225 0.33 18.52 4.82
N TYR A 226 1.09 17.93 5.74
CA TYR A 226 1.36 18.48 7.06
C TYR A 226 2.72 19.20 7.17
N PHE A 227 3.54 19.22 6.12
CA PHE A 227 4.89 19.80 6.14
C PHE A 227 4.99 21.26 6.61
N PHE A 228 3.93 22.05 6.40
CA PHE A 228 3.97 23.46 6.74
C PHE A 228 2.66 23.93 7.37
N GLU A 229 2.83 24.86 8.31
CA GLU A 229 1.77 25.57 9.00
C GLU A 229 1.85 27.07 8.74
N ASP A 230 0.81 27.79 9.12
CA ASP A 230 0.72 29.24 9.00
C ASP A 230 1.73 29.96 9.89
N LYS A 231 2.61 30.76 9.26
CA LYS A 231 3.64 31.54 9.96
C LYS A 231 3.09 32.52 10.98
N ALA A 232 1.86 33.03 10.76
CA ALA A 232 1.21 33.96 11.66
C ALA A 232 0.52 33.27 12.85
N LEU A 233 0.58 31.93 12.93
CA LEU A 233 -0.01 31.11 13.99
C LEU A 233 -1.50 31.40 14.23
N ARG A 234 -2.24 31.75 13.16
CA ARG A 234 -3.66 32.12 13.28
C ARG A 234 -4.52 30.94 13.72
N ASN A 235 -5.57 31.24 14.48
CA ASN A 235 -6.58 30.24 14.84
C ASN A 235 -7.29 29.70 13.59
N GLU A 236 -7.50 28.40 13.56
CA GLU A 236 -8.36 27.71 12.59
C GLU A 236 -9.81 28.16 12.75
N SER A 237 -10.54 28.23 11.63
CA SER A 237 -11.97 28.52 11.65
C SER A 237 -12.75 27.33 12.21
N PHE A 238 -13.79 27.62 13.00
CA PHE A 238 -14.72 26.58 13.47
C PHE A 238 -15.53 25.94 12.34
N VAL A 239 -15.67 26.62 11.20
CA VAL A 239 -16.43 26.17 10.02
C VAL A 239 -15.54 25.44 9.02
N ARG A 240 -14.33 25.96 8.77
CA ARG A 240 -13.34 25.35 7.89
C ARG A 240 -12.08 25.03 8.70
N ARG A 241 -11.90 23.76 9.00
CA ARG A 241 -10.73 23.27 9.76
C ARG A 241 -9.54 23.05 8.82
N ASN A 242 -8.34 23.14 9.40
CA ASN A 242 -7.06 22.83 8.76
C ASN A 242 -6.69 23.74 7.57
N ILE A 243 -7.21 24.97 7.48
CA ILE A 243 -6.83 25.89 6.40
C ILE A 243 -5.42 26.46 6.59
N TYR A 244 -4.88 26.39 7.80
CA TYR A 244 -3.59 26.94 8.18
C TYR A 244 -2.57 25.85 8.52
N THR A 245 -2.95 24.57 8.48
CA THR A 245 -2.12 23.45 8.95
C THR A 245 -2.21 22.21 8.04
N PHE A 246 -2.69 22.37 6.81
CA PHE A 246 -2.86 21.26 5.86
C PHE A 246 -2.84 21.73 4.41
N GLY A 247 -2.09 21.03 3.57
CA GLY A 247 -2.08 21.21 2.11
C GLY A 247 -1.63 22.60 1.67
N LEU A 248 -0.73 23.24 2.42
CA LEU A 248 -0.19 24.54 2.05
C LEU A 248 0.70 24.42 0.78
N PRO A 249 0.75 25.45 -0.09
CA PRO A 249 1.53 25.40 -1.32
C PRO A 249 3.03 25.10 -1.10
N GLU A 250 3.60 25.53 0.03
CA GLU A 250 4.98 25.20 0.39
C GLU A 250 5.25 23.70 0.50
N SER A 251 4.26 22.88 0.87
CA SER A 251 4.41 21.42 0.92
C SER A 251 4.72 20.85 -0.46
N THR A 252 4.02 21.31 -1.49
CA THR A 252 4.29 20.94 -2.88
C THR A 252 5.65 21.44 -3.34
N ALA A 253 6.02 22.66 -2.97
CA ALA A 253 7.33 23.21 -3.32
C ALA A 253 8.48 22.37 -2.74
N LEU A 254 8.35 21.91 -1.48
CA LEU A 254 9.36 21.07 -0.86
C LEU A 254 9.45 19.68 -1.52
N LEU A 255 8.34 19.10 -2.01
CA LEU A 255 8.40 17.88 -2.82
C LEU A 255 9.23 18.06 -4.09
N TYR A 256 9.16 19.21 -4.75
CA TYR A 256 10.00 19.49 -5.92
C TYR A 256 11.48 19.56 -5.55
N VAL A 257 11.81 20.13 -4.40
CA VAL A 257 13.19 20.16 -3.89
C VAL A 257 13.69 18.74 -3.61
N PHE A 258 12.90 17.89 -2.95
CA PHE A 258 13.26 16.47 -2.76
C PHE A 258 13.43 15.75 -4.10
N ARG A 259 12.53 15.98 -5.05
CA ARG A 259 12.62 15.39 -6.39
C ARG A 259 13.91 15.77 -7.09
N GLU A 260 14.25 17.06 -7.09
CA GLU A 260 15.45 17.58 -7.74
C GLU A 260 16.72 17.04 -7.07
N HIS A 261 16.77 17.01 -5.74
CA HIS A 261 17.90 16.45 -4.99
C HIS A 261 18.19 14.99 -5.40
N ILE A 262 17.14 14.17 -5.46
CA ILE A 262 17.27 12.75 -5.82
C ILE A 262 17.63 12.57 -7.30
N ASP A 263 17.00 13.31 -8.22
CA ASP A 263 17.35 13.27 -9.65
C ASP A 263 18.83 13.69 -9.85
N ASN A 264 19.29 14.71 -9.12
CA ASN A 264 20.69 15.16 -9.15
C ASN A 264 21.64 14.12 -8.57
N TRP A 265 21.26 13.43 -7.48
CA TRP A 265 22.05 12.32 -6.95
C TRP A 265 22.16 11.18 -7.97
N VAL A 266 21.05 10.80 -8.60
CA VAL A 266 21.01 9.75 -9.64
C VAL A 266 21.94 10.10 -10.80
N SER A 267 21.86 11.33 -11.31
CA SER A 267 22.70 11.82 -12.41
C SER A 267 24.18 11.82 -12.05
N ARG A 268 24.54 12.37 -10.88
CA ARG A 268 25.95 12.44 -10.41
C ARG A 268 26.59 11.07 -10.20
N ASN A 269 25.81 10.07 -9.78
CA ASN A 269 26.30 8.73 -9.48
C ASN A 269 26.08 7.72 -10.63
N ASN A 270 25.52 8.15 -11.77
CA ASN A 270 25.13 7.27 -12.88
C ASN A 270 24.28 6.07 -12.40
N ALA A 271 23.37 6.33 -11.45
CA ALA A 271 22.52 5.33 -10.85
C ALA A 271 21.25 5.09 -11.68
N THR A 272 20.53 4.01 -11.40
CA THR A 272 19.19 3.81 -11.97
C THR A 272 18.20 4.82 -11.39
N SER A 273 17.18 5.19 -12.17
CA SER A 273 16.09 6.05 -11.71
C SER A 273 15.42 5.50 -10.45
N LYS A 274 14.85 6.40 -9.64
CA LYS A 274 14.25 6.07 -8.34
C LYS A 274 12.75 6.23 -8.37
N LEU A 275 12.01 5.27 -7.79
CA LEU A 275 10.57 5.38 -7.62
C LEU A 275 10.27 6.30 -6.44
N LEU A 276 9.64 7.44 -6.69
CA LEU A 276 9.21 8.37 -5.65
C LEU A 276 7.68 8.42 -5.62
N ILE A 277 7.10 8.35 -4.43
CA ILE A 277 5.65 8.48 -4.23
C ILE A 277 5.34 9.29 -2.97
N ALA A 278 4.42 10.24 -3.10
CA ALA A 278 4.01 11.10 -1.99
C ALA A 278 2.77 10.53 -1.29
N GLU A 279 2.78 10.47 0.03
CA GLU A 279 1.59 10.14 0.79
C GLU A 279 0.77 11.40 1.09
N SER A 280 -0.48 11.39 0.62
CA SER A 280 -1.43 12.46 0.89
C SER A 280 -2.87 11.97 0.85
N TYR A 281 -3.59 12.23 1.93
CA TYR A 281 -5.04 12.05 2.04
C TYR A 281 -5.81 13.34 1.75
N ASP A 282 -5.26 14.22 0.91
CA ASP A 282 -5.92 15.47 0.56
C ASP A 282 -7.28 15.22 -0.12
N ILE A 283 -8.28 15.99 0.31
CA ILE A 283 -9.62 15.99 -0.28
C ILE A 283 -9.63 16.84 -1.55
N SER A 284 -8.72 17.80 -1.65
CA SER A 284 -8.52 18.65 -2.82
C SER A 284 -7.81 17.89 -3.93
N ASP A 285 -8.54 17.61 -5.01
CA ASP A 285 -7.92 17.06 -6.23
C ASP A 285 -6.84 18.02 -6.78
N ASP A 286 -6.98 19.34 -6.60
CA ASP A 286 -6.00 20.34 -7.08
C ASP A 286 -4.63 20.20 -6.39
N ASN A 287 -4.62 19.94 -5.07
CA ASN A 287 -3.38 19.71 -4.34
C ASN A 287 -2.70 18.42 -4.79
N LEU A 288 -3.47 17.34 -4.99
CA LEU A 288 -2.94 16.08 -5.49
C LEU A 288 -2.39 16.22 -6.92
N LEU A 289 -3.07 16.97 -7.79
CA LEU A 289 -2.61 17.22 -9.15
C LEU A 289 -1.33 18.05 -9.18
N ALA A 290 -1.18 19.02 -8.27
CA ALA A 290 0.04 19.80 -8.15
C ALA A 290 1.26 18.93 -7.84
N TYR A 291 1.11 17.82 -7.11
CA TYR A 291 2.24 16.96 -6.76
C TYR A 291 2.85 16.24 -7.98
N TYR A 292 2.10 16.08 -9.08
CA TYR A 292 2.63 15.52 -10.34
C TYR A 292 3.65 16.43 -11.03
N GLY A 293 3.76 17.70 -10.61
CA GLY A 293 4.68 18.68 -11.19
C GLY A 293 3.99 19.63 -12.15
N ASN A 294 4.79 20.47 -12.79
CA ASN A 294 4.34 21.50 -13.73
C ASN A 294 5.40 21.70 -14.82
N ASN A 295 5.23 22.75 -15.63
CA ASN A 295 6.13 23.03 -16.76
C ASN A 295 7.58 23.36 -16.34
N THR A 296 7.82 23.73 -15.08
CA THR A 296 9.15 24.13 -14.58
C THR A 296 9.76 23.12 -13.60
N HIS A 297 8.96 22.29 -12.95
CA HIS A 297 9.42 21.32 -11.95
C HIS A 297 8.82 19.94 -12.19
N LYS A 298 9.66 18.90 -12.13
CA LYS A 298 9.19 17.52 -12.04
C LYS A 298 8.58 17.27 -10.66
N GLY A 299 7.46 16.56 -10.61
CA GLY A 299 6.79 16.21 -9.37
C GLY A 299 7.14 14.83 -8.81
N ILE A 300 6.48 14.52 -7.70
CA ILE A 300 6.40 13.21 -7.06
C ILE A 300 4.92 12.85 -7.00
N ALA A 301 4.49 11.88 -7.81
CA ALA A 301 3.09 11.49 -7.87
C ALA A 301 2.56 11.09 -6.48
N PRO A 302 1.34 11.47 -6.09
CA PRO A 302 0.75 11.03 -4.84
C PRO A 302 0.20 9.60 -4.95
N PHE A 303 0.10 8.93 -3.81
CA PHE A 303 -0.76 7.76 -3.68
C PHE A 303 -2.21 8.10 -4.03
N ASN A 304 -2.83 7.22 -4.82
CA ASN A 304 -4.23 7.31 -5.16
C ASN A 304 -5.05 6.47 -4.18
N PHE A 305 -5.44 7.09 -3.07
CA PHE A 305 -6.25 6.45 -2.03
C PHE A 305 -7.76 6.43 -2.34
N LYS A 306 -8.21 6.70 -3.58
CA LYS A 306 -9.66 6.78 -3.88
C LYS A 306 -10.40 5.45 -3.64
N PHE A 307 -9.76 4.30 -3.83
CA PHE A 307 -10.33 2.99 -3.43
C PHE A 307 -10.52 2.86 -1.92
N ILE A 308 -9.66 3.50 -1.11
CA ILE A 308 -9.76 3.53 0.35
C ILE A 308 -10.79 4.56 0.80
N THR A 309 -10.84 5.75 0.19
CA THR A 309 -11.65 6.87 0.69
C THR A 309 -13.07 6.91 0.14
N HIS A 310 -13.30 6.45 -1.10
CA HIS A 310 -14.60 6.56 -1.77
C HIS A 310 -15.33 5.23 -1.93
N ILE A 311 -14.61 4.13 -2.13
CA ILE A 311 -15.25 2.83 -2.45
C ILE A 311 -15.59 2.08 -1.16
N ARG A 312 -16.84 1.64 -1.06
CA ARG A 312 -17.47 0.97 0.09
C ARG A 312 -18.22 -0.28 -0.38
N ASP A 313 -18.67 -1.11 0.57
CA ASP A 313 -19.53 -2.26 0.29
C ASP A 313 -20.89 -1.90 -0.33
N SER A 314 -21.34 -0.66 -0.14
CA SER A 314 -22.56 -0.11 -0.74
C SER A 314 -22.34 0.49 -2.14
N SER A 315 -21.09 0.61 -2.61
CA SER A 315 -20.79 1.20 -3.92
C SER A 315 -21.26 0.33 -5.07
N ASN A 316 -22.01 0.92 -6.00
CA ASN A 316 -22.47 0.26 -7.22
C ASN A 316 -21.49 0.49 -8.41
N ALA A 317 -21.74 -0.16 -9.54
CA ALA A 317 -20.86 -0.12 -10.70
C ALA A 317 -20.71 1.30 -11.29
N THR A 318 -21.81 2.05 -11.36
CA THR A 318 -21.81 3.42 -11.91
C THR A 318 -21.00 4.37 -11.02
N TYR A 319 -21.09 4.23 -9.70
CA TYR A 319 -20.31 5.04 -8.77
C TYR A 319 -18.81 4.70 -8.84
N ILE A 320 -18.43 3.41 -8.86
CA ILE A 320 -17.02 3.02 -9.01
C ILE A 320 -16.48 3.53 -10.35
N LYS A 321 -17.23 3.35 -11.44
CA LYS A 321 -16.90 3.91 -12.75
C LYS A 321 -16.66 5.42 -12.68
N TYR A 322 -17.57 6.18 -12.06
CA TYR A 322 -17.43 7.63 -11.90
C TYR A 322 -16.15 8.03 -11.17
N VAL A 323 -15.83 7.38 -10.04
CA VAL A 323 -14.63 7.66 -9.25
C VAL A 323 -13.35 7.44 -10.08
N LEU A 324 -13.27 6.31 -10.79
CA LEU A 324 -12.11 5.96 -11.60
C LEU A 324 -11.95 6.88 -12.82
N GLU A 325 -13.05 7.11 -13.57
CA GLU A 325 -13.01 7.99 -14.73
C GLU A 325 -12.70 9.44 -14.37
N LYS A 326 -13.27 9.96 -13.27
CA LYS A 326 -13.01 11.32 -12.82
C LYS A 326 -11.51 11.51 -12.58
N TRP A 327 -10.88 10.59 -11.84
CA TRP A 327 -9.46 10.69 -11.55
C TRP A 327 -8.62 10.63 -12.83
N LEU A 328 -8.85 9.62 -13.67
CA LEU A 328 -8.08 9.44 -14.90
C LEU A 328 -8.23 10.60 -15.89
N LYS A 329 -9.40 11.27 -15.93
CA LYS A 329 -9.63 12.47 -16.75
C LYS A 329 -8.92 13.72 -16.22
N LEU A 330 -8.65 13.78 -14.92
CA LEU A 330 -7.98 14.92 -14.29
C LEU A 330 -6.45 14.87 -14.41
N LEU A 331 -5.88 13.68 -14.58
CA LEU A 331 -4.43 13.49 -14.63
C LEU A 331 -3.81 14.27 -15.81
N PRO A 332 -2.61 14.85 -15.62
CA PRO A 332 -1.89 15.48 -16.72
C PRO A 332 -1.62 14.47 -17.84
N LYS A 333 -1.60 14.96 -19.09
CA LYS A 333 -1.44 14.11 -20.28
C LYS A 333 -0.17 13.26 -20.15
N TYR A 334 -0.29 11.97 -20.47
CA TYR A 334 0.80 10.98 -20.44
C TYR A 334 1.38 10.64 -19.05
N THR A 335 0.80 11.16 -17.96
CA THR A 335 1.22 10.74 -16.60
C THR A 335 0.66 9.37 -16.23
N LYS A 336 1.44 8.60 -15.46
CA LYS A 336 1.00 7.34 -14.87
C LYS A 336 0.47 7.59 -13.46
N THR A 337 -0.58 6.89 -13.08
CA THR A 337 -1.13 6.88 -11.72
C THR A 337 -0.80 5.55 -11.02
N ASN A 338 -1.23 5.42 -9.78
CA ASN A 338 -1.21 4.19 -9.02
C ASN A 338 -2.61 3.82 -8.51
N TRP A 339 -2.73 2.62 -7.92
CA TRP A 339 -3.95 2.10 -7.31
C TRP A 339 -3.64 1.40 -5.99
N VAL A 340 -4.32 1.79 -4.92
CA VAL A 340 -4.10 1.27 -3.55
C VAL A 340 -5.42 0.79 -2.95
N LEU A 341 -5.51 -0.49 -2.57
CA LEU A 341 -6.72 -1.05 -1.97
C LEU A 341 -6.73 -1.00 -0.44
N SER A 342 -5.60 -1.20 0.21
CA SER A 342 -5.41 -1.09 1.66
C SER A 342 -4.01 -0.60 1.97
N ASN A 343 -3.81 -0.28 3.24
CA ASN A 343 -2.52 -0.05 3.87
C ASN A 343 -2.68 -0.25 5.39
N HIS A 344 -1.61 -0.02 6.13
CA HIS A 344 -1.56 -0.13 7.59
C HIS A 344 -2.36 0.92 8.38
N ASP A 345 -2.94 1.93 7.73
CA ASP A 345 -3.75 2.98 8.40
C ASP A 345 -5.25 2.79 8.21
N ASN A 346 -5.66 1.82 7.40
CA ASN A 346 -7.06 1.63 7.01
C ASN A 346 -7.48 0.18 7.16
N SER A 347 -8.75 -0.04 7.51
CA SER A 347 -9.37 -1.36 7.50
C SER A 347 -9.05 -2.13 6.21
N ARG A 348 -8.63 -3.38 6.35
CA ARG A 348 -8.29 -4.27 5.23
C ARG A 348 -9.45 -4.32 4.25
N VAL A 349 -9.13 -4.23 2.95
CA VAL A 349 -10.13 -4.14 1.88
C VAL A 349 -11.18 -5.26 1.97
N ALA A 350 -10.79 -6.50 2.26
CA ALA A 350 -11.72 -7.63 2.37
C ALA A 350 -12.73 -7.46 3.52
N SER A 351 -12.36 -6.77 4.61
CA SER A 351 -13.29 -6.37 5.67
C SER A 351 -14.15 -5.18 5.25
N ARG A 352 -13.56 -4.18 4.60
CA ARG A 352 -14.24 -2.93 4.20
C ARG A 352 -15.31 -3.11 3.11
N ILE A 353 -15.09 -4.01 2.16
CA ILE A 353 -15.97 -4.23 0.99
C ILE A 353 -16.67 -5.58 0.97
N GLY A 354 -16.20 -6.52 1.80
CA GLY A 354 -16.69 -7.89 1.88
C GLY A 354 -15.81 -8.90 1.15
N LEU A 355 -15.56 -10.02 1.82
CA LEU A 355 -14.65 -11.09 1.39
C LEU A 355 -14.94 -11.61 -0.03
N ASN A 356 -16.20 -11.76 -0.42
CA ASN A 356 -16.58 -12.32 -1.72
C ASN A 356 -16.31 -11.39 -2.91
N ARG A 357 -16.01 -10.11 -2.67
CA ARG A 357 -15.79 -9.11 -3.72
C ARG A 357 -14.31 -8.80 -3.97
N ILE A 358 -13.42 -9.34 -3.15
CA ILE A 358 -12.00 -8.99 -3.18
C ILE A 358 -11.34 -9.31 -4.51
N ASP A 359 -11.62 -10.47 -5.10
CA ASP A 359 -11.01 -10.84 -6.38
C ASP A 359 -11.44 -9.91 -7.52
N GLY A 360 -12.67 -9.38 -7.49
CA GLY A 360 -13.11 -8.36 -8.44
C GLY A 360 -12.34 -7.05 -8.27
N LEU A 361 -12.03 -6.64 -7.04
CA LEU A 361 -11.20 -5.45 -6.81
C LEU A 361 -9.72 -5.68 -7.14
N HIS A 362 -9.18 -6.89 -6.93
CA HIS A 362 -7.86 -7.24 -7.46
C HIS A 362 -7.83 -7.16 -8.98
N MET A 363 -8.87 -7.66 -9.66
CA MET A 363 -8.97 -7.53 -11.12
C MET A 363 -8.97 -6.07 -11.56
N LEU A 364 -9.62 -5.15 -10.84
CA LEU A 364 -9.53 -3.72 -11.15
C LEU A 364 -8.13 -3.18 -10.87
N SER A 365 -7.68 -3.23 -9.62
CA SER A 365 -6.42 -2.59 -9.19
C SER A 365 -5.19 -3.09 -9.96
N LEU A 366 -5.09 -4.40 -10.22
CA LEU A 366 -3.95 -4.97 -10.94
C LEU A 366 -4.06 -4.79 -12.48
N LEU A 367 -5.26 -4.65 -13.04
CA LEU A 367 -5.46 -4.55 -14.49
C LEU A 367 -5.90 -3.16 -14.95
N LEU A 368 -5.78 -2.13 -14.11
CA LEU A 368 -5.83 -0.72 -14.50
C LEU A 368 -4.44 -0.23 -14.94
N PRO A 369 -4.35 0.84 -15.77
CA PRO A 369 -3.07 1.39 -16.22
C PRO A 369 -2.30 2.05 -15.06
N GLY A 370 -0.97 2.12 -15.18
CA GLY A 370 -0.08 2.67 -14.14
C GLY A 370 0.37 1.62 -13.14
N GLN A 371 0.81 2.02 -11.95
CA GLN A 371 1.30 1.15 -10.86
C GLN A 371 0.17 0.49 -10.07
N ALA A 372 0.45 -0.64 -9.42
CA ALA A 372 -0.48 -1.29 -8.49
C ALA A 372 0.24 -1.57 -7.17
N TYR A 373 -0.41 -1.22 -6.06
CA TYR A 373 0.10 -1.45 -4.70
C TYR A 373 -0.76 -2.51 -4.03
N THR A 374 -0.09 -3.48 -3.41
CA THR A 374 -0.71 -4.53 -2.60
C THR A 374 -0.16 -4.44 -1.19
N TYR A 375 -1.03 -4.36 -0.21
CA TYR A 375 -0.64 -4.42 1.21
C TYR A 375 -0.59 -5.88 1.67
N TYR A 376 0.38 -6.24 2.51
CA TYR A 376 0.58 -7.65 2.88
C TYR A 376 -0.71 -8.31 3.40
N GLY A 377 -0.98 -9.52 2.93
CA GLY A 377 -2.19 -10.28 3.28
C GLY A 377 -3.39 -10.00 2.39
N GLU A 378 -3.38 -8.96 1.55
CA GLU A 378 -4.45 -8.73 0.56
C GLU A 378 -4.59 -9.91 -0.42
N GLU A 379 -3.47 -10.49 -0.86
CA GLU A 379 -3.43 -11.59 -1.83
C GLU A 379 -4.11 -12.86 -1.32
N ILE A 380 -4.14 -13.07 0.00
CA ILE A 380 -4.88 -14.14 0.68
C ILE A 380 -6.22 -13.67 1.26
N ALA A 381 -6.59 -12.41 1.01
CA ALA A 381 -7.77 -11.74 1.53
C ALA A 381 -7.88 -11.81 3.06
N MET A 382 -6.80 -11.44 3.76
CA MET A 382 -6.82 -11.24 5.20
C MET A 382 -7.91 -10.25 5.60
N LEU A 383 -8.56 -10.56 6.71
CA LEU A 383 -9.58 -9.72 7.34
C LEU A 383 -8.97 -9.00 8.53
N ASP A 384 -9.54 -7.85 8.86
CA ASP A 384 -9.30 -7.17 10.13
C ASP A 384 -9.55 -8.11 11.31
N THR A 385 -8.62 -8.10 12.27
CA THR A 385 -8.78 -8.85 13.51
C THR A 385 -9.48 -7.99 14.56
N LYS A 386 -10.42 -8.56 15.30
CA LYS A 386 -11.02 -7.88 16.45
C LYS A 386 -9.99 -7.74 17.57
N ILE A 387 -9.56 -6.51 17.85
CA ILE A 387 -8.63 -6.18 18.93
C ILE A 387 -9.44 -5.71 20.14
N LEU A 388 -9.13 -6.23 21.32
CA LEU A 388 -9.71 -5.76 22.58
C LEU A 388 -8.98 -4.49 23.05
N TRP A 389 -9.66 -3.64 23.83
CA TRP A 389 -9.09 -2.39 24.35
C TRP A 389 -7.75 -2.58 25.07
N ASN A 390 -7.66 -3.61 25.92
CA ASN A 390 -6.45 -3.94 26.67
C ASN A 390 -5.31 -4.50 25.79
N SER A 391 -5.60 -4.88 24.55
CA SER A 391 -4.62 -5.34 23.55
C SER A 391 -4.38 -4.31 22.45
N THR A 392 -5.02 -3.14 22.51
CA THR A 392 -4.78 -2.05 21.58
C THR A 392 -3.48 -1.37 21.96
N ILE A 393 -2.62 -1.17 20.97
CA ILE A 393 -1.32 -0.50 21.11
C ILE A 393 -1.26 0.77 20.25
N ASP A 394 -2.19 0.94 19.30
CA ASP A 394 -2.26 2.14 18.48
C ASP A 394 -2.60 3.39 19.32
N PRO A 395 -1.69 4.39 19.41
CA PRO A 395 -1.93 5.61 20.17
C PRO A 395 -3.17 6.37 19.70
N MET A 396 -3.53 6.28 18.42
CA MET A 396 -4.74 6.91 17.88
C MET A 396 -6.01 6.25 18.43
N GLY A 397 -5.99 4.93 18.67
CA GLY A 397 -7.04 4.21 19.39
C GLY A 397 -7.04 4.54 20.88
N CYS A 398 -5.87 4.49 21.52
CA CYS A 398 -5.72 4.74 22.96
C CYS A 398 -6.21 6.15 23.36
N ALA A 399 -5.91 7.17 22.56
CA ALA A 399 -6.31 8.54 22.84
C ALA A 399 -7.84 8.76 22.89
N ARG A 400 -8.64 7.79 22.44
CA ARG A 400 -10.12 7.87 22.37
C ARG A 400 -10.83 7.13 23.49
N GLY A 401 -10.10 6.30 24.26
CA GLY A 401 -10.64 5.55 25.37
C GLY A 401 -11.45 4.31 24.97
N ILE A 402 -11.77 3.50 25.98
CA ILE A 402 -12.40 2.17 25.86
C ILE A 402 -13.70 2.12 25.05
N ASN A 403 -14.44 3.22 24.96
CA ASN A 403 -15.74 3.25 24.27
C ASN A 403 -15.61 3.51 22.76
N GLU A 404 -14.56 4.23 22.33
CA GLU A 404 -14.43 4.71 20.96
C GLU A 404 -13.21 4.16 20.21
N TYR A 405 -12.22 3.57 20.90
CA TYR A 405 -10.94 3.12 20.31
C TYR A 405 -11.11 2.34 19.00
N LYS A 406 -12.09 1.44 18.92
CA LYS A 406 -12.35 0.57 17.76
C LYS A 406 -12.65 1.32 16.46
N TYR A 407 -13.09 2.57 16.54
CA TYR A 407 -13.38 3.41 15.37
C TYR A 407 -12.14 4.15 14.86
N PHE A 408 -11.06 4.15 15.62
CA PHE A 408 -9.85 4.92 15.36
C PHE A 408 -8.58 4.07 15.32
N SER A 409 -8.54 2.95 16.05
CA SER A 409 -7.39 2.04 16.06
C SER A 409 -7.17 1.41 14.69
N ARG A 410 -5.91 1.43 14.27
CA ARG A 410 -5.36 0.84 13.06
C ARG A 410 -4.83 -0.58 13.27
N ASP A 411 -4.72 -1.02 14.53
CA ASP A 411 -4.25 -2.36 14.92
C ASP A 411 -4.94 -3.52 14.17
N PRO A 412 -6.26 -3.51 13.91
CA PRO A 412 -6.91 -4.59 13.17
C PRO A 412 -6.28 -4.89 11.80
N ALA A 413 -5.75 -3.85 11.12
CA ALA A 413 -5.08 -3.97 9.82
C ALA A 413 -3.58 -4.30 9.94
N ARG A 414 -3.02 -4.27 11.15
CA ARG A 414 -1.59 -4.49 11.44
C ARG A 414 -1.31 -5.86 12.04
N THR A 415 -2.30 -6.75 12.14
CA THR A 415 -2.11 -8.08 12.76
C THR A 415 -1.26 -9.03 11.91
N PRO A 416 -0.52 -9.98 12.52
CA PRO A 416 0.48 -10.78 11.83
C PRO A 416 -0.03 -11.57 10.61
N MET A 417 0.87 -11.77 9.65
CA MET A 417 0.63 -12.50 8.39
C MET A 417 0.26 -13.96 8.65
N GLN A 418 -0.64 -14.51 7.82
CA GLN A 418 -1.19 -15.86 8.01
C GLN A 418 -0.53 -16.85 7.04
N TRP A 419 0.62 -17.41 7.40
CA TRP A 419 1.40 -18.32 6.54
C TRP A 419 0.85 -19.75 6.50
N SER A 420 0.47 -20.30 7.65
CA SER A 420 0.03 -21.68 7.83
C SER A 420 -1.03 -21.80 8.93
N SER A 421 -1.48 -23.02 9.23
CA SER A 421 -2.36 -23.33 10.36
C SER A 421 -1.61 -23.68 11.64
N LYS A 422 -0.27 -23.51 11.68
CA LYS A 422 0.56 -23.78 12.87
C LYS A 422 0.38 -22.67 13.92
N SER A 423 1.02 -22.85 15.08
CA SER A 423 1.09 -21.81 16.11
C SER A 423 1.46 -20.45 15.50
N SER A 424 0.81 -19.40 16.00
CA SER A 424 0.89 -18.05 15.47
C SER A 424 0.81 -17.95 13.95
N ALA A 425 -0.03 -18.77 13.33
CA ALA A 425 -0.17 -18.89 11.88
C ALA A 425 1.14 -19.11 11.10
N GLY A 426 2.20 -19.61 11.74
CA GLY A 426 3.55 -19.72 11.19
C GLY A 426 4.26 -18.38 10.97
N PHE A 427 3.73 -17.27 11.50
CA PHE A 427 4.42 -15.98 11.57
C PHE A 427 5.55 -16.01 12.60
N SER A 428 5.33 -16.65 13.75
CA SER A 428 6.33 -16.80 14.81
C SER A 428 6.29 -18.23 15.36
N VAL A 429 7.37 -18.66 16.00
CA VAL A 429 7.39 -19.86 16.85
C VAL A 429 6.80 -19.58 18.25
N ASN A 430 6.72 -18.32 18.66
CA ASN A 430 6.10 -17.86 19.89
C ASN A 430 4.56 -17.93 19.77
N GLU A 431 3.89 -18.39 20.83
CA GLU A 431 2.42 -18.43 20.88
C GLU A 431 1.80 -17.05 21.11
N THR A 432 2.57 -16.11 21.64
CA THR A 432 2.16 -14.72 21.88
C THR A 432 2.91 -13.81 20.92
N THR A 433 2.15 -12.95 20.24
CA THR A 433 2.67 -11.97 19.27
C THR A 433 2.24 -10.56 19.68
N TYR A 434 2.93 -9.54 19.18
CA TYR A 434 2.66 -8.14 19.54
C TYR A 434 1.22 -7.67 19.29
N LEU A 435 0.55 -8.27 18.30
CA LEU A 435 -0.89 -8.16 18.06
C LEU A 435 -1.47 -9.56 17.84
N PRO A 436 -2.72 -9.82 18.30
CA PRO A 436 -3.35 -11.11 18.15
C PRO A 436 -3.61 -11.45 16.68
N ILE A 437 -3.51 -12.74 16.36
CA ILE A 437 -3.75 -13.24 15.01
C ILE A 437 -5.24 -13.48 14.79
N HIS A 438 -5.70 -13.23 13.57
CA HIS A 438 -7.09 -13.47 13.19
C HIS A 438 -7.45 -14.96 13.38
N PRO A 439 -8.53 -15.32 14.11
CA PRO A 439 -8.83 -16.73 14.44
C PRO A 439 -9.06 -17.63 13.22
N ASN A 440 -9.49 -17.08 12.09
CA ASN A 440 -9.63 -17.81 10.83
C ASN A 440 -8.31 -18.25 10.17
N TYR A 441 -7.13 -17.93 10.72
CA TYR A 441 -5.84 -18.34 10.14
C TYR A 441 -5.76 -19.85 9.91
N VAL A 442 -6.43 -20.65 10.74
CA VAL A 442 -6.54 -22.12 10.60
C VAL A 442 -7.12 -22.57 9.25
N ASN A 443 -7.94 -21.74 8.60
CA ASN A 443 -8.65 -22.05 7.36
C ASN A 443 -8.30 -21.09 6.21
N ARG A 444 -7.72 -19.93 6.52
CA ARG A 444 -7.32 -18.87 5.60
C ARG A 444 -5.88 -18.52 5.88
N ASN A 445 -4.98 -19.19 5.19
CA ASN A 445 -3.55 -18.91 5.23
C ASN A 445 -2.94 -19.21 3.86
N VAL A 446 -1.68 -18.84 3.67
CA VAL A 446 -0.94 -19.06 2.43
C VAL A 446 -0.93 -20.54 2.04
N GLU A 447 -0.49 -21.43 2.94
CA GLU A 447 -0.35 -22.87 2.68
C GLU A 447 -1.65 -23.52 2.18
N ILE A 448 -2.78 -23.27 2.87
CA ILE A 448 -4.09 -23.79 2.48
C ILE A 448 -4.51 -23.24 1.11
N GLN A 449 -4.30 -21.93 0.87
CA GLN A 449 -4.70 -21.33 -0.40
C GLN A 449 -3.81 -21.77 -1.57
N GLN A 450 -2.55 -22.10 -1.35
CA GLN A 450 -1.67 -22.71 -2.34
C GLN A 450 -2.16 -24.10 -2.74
N ASN A 451 -2.64 -24.89 -1.77
CA ASN A 451 -3.08 -26.27 -2.01
C ASN A 451 -4.52 -26.37 -2.59
N ARG A 452 -5.38 -25.37 -2.39
CA ARG A 452 -6.75 -25.37 -2.95
C ARG A 452 -6.75 -25.23 -4.47
N LYS A 453 -7.70 -25.89 -5.16
CA LYS A 453 -7.89 -25.75 -6.61
C LYS A 453 -8.24 -24.32 -7.04
N ARG A 454 -9.00 -23.59 -6.22
CA ARG A 454 -9.34 -22.17 -6.36
C ARG A 454 -9.19 -21.47 -5.03
N SER A 455 -8.56 -20.30 -5.03
CA SER A 455 -8.29 -19.48 -3.84
C SER A 455 -8.02 -18.04 -4.27
N ASN A 456 -8.14 -17.10 -3.34
CA ASN A 456 -7.79 -15.69 -3.59
C ASN A 456 -6.33 -15.59 -4.05
N LEU A 457 -5.42 -16.33 -3.41
CA LEU A 457 -4.01 -16.37 -3.77
C LEU A 457 -3.75 -16.80 -5.22
N LYS A 458 -4.40 -17.89 -5.68
CA LYS A 458 -4.23 -18.35 -7.07
C LYS A 458 -4.84 -17.37 -8.07
N THR A 459 -5.94 -16.72 -7.71
CA THR A 459 -6.53 -15.66 -8.54
C THR A 459 -5.58 -14.46 -8.62
N TYR A 460 -5.03 -14.01 -7.49
CA TYR A 460 -4.07 -12.90 -7.42
C TYR A 460 -2.84 -13.17 -8.29
N LYS A 461 -2.17 -14.32 -8.14
CA LYS A 461 -0.99 -14.70 -8.95
C LYS A 461 -1.26 -14.65 -10.46
N LYS A 462 -2.41 -15.15 -10.90
CA LYS A 462 -2.81 -15.09 -12.32
C LYS A 462 -2.96 -13.65 -12.81
N LEU A 463 -3.49 -12.76 -11.96
CA LEU A 463 -3.63 -11.34 -12.29
C LEU A 463 -2.28 -10.64 -12.33
N ALA A 464 -1.38 -10.94 -11.39
CA ALA A 464 -0.02 -10.40 -11.37
C ALA A 464 0.78 -10.79 -12.63
N ILE A 465 0.66 -12.04 -13.09
CA ILE A 465 1.25 -12.48 -14.38
C ILE A 465 0.62 -11.70 -15.54
N LEU A 466 -0.72 -11.65 -15.59
CA LEU A 466 -1.44 -11.02 -16.69
C LEU A 466 -1.11 -9.52 -16.83
N ARG A 467 -0.93 -8.83 -15.70
CA ARG A 467 -0.56 -7.41 -15.63
C ARG A 467 0.71 -7.07 -16.41
N LYS A 468 1.63 -8.03 -16.59
CA LYS A 468 2.88 -7.84 -17.32
C LYS A 468 2.70 -7.84 -18.84
N HIS A 469 1.51 -8.17 -19.35
CA HIS A 469 1.25 -8.15 -20.80
C HIS A 469 1.09 -6.72 -21.32
N SER A 470 1.50 -6.48 -22.57
CA SER A 470 1.46 -5.16 -23.24
C SER A 470 0.11 -4.47 -23.16
N VAL A 471 -1.00 -5.22 -23.21
CA VAL A 471 -2.36 -4.65 -23.09
C VAL A 471 -2.58 -3.95 -21.75
N PHE A 472 -1.96 -4.43 -20.67
CA PHE A 472 -2.14 -3.85 -19.34
C PHE A 472 -1.11 -2.76 -19.03
N THR A 473 0.10 -2.86 -19.60
CA THR A 473 1.17 -1.87 -19.43
C THR A 473 1.01 -0.65 -20.34
N ASP A 474 0.48 -0.84 -21.55
CA ASP A 474 0.44 0.18 -22.63
C ASP A 474 -0.96 0.44 -23.19
N GLY A 475 -1.87 -0.53 -23.02
CA GLY A 475 -3.19 -0.44 -23.63
C GLY A 475 -4.12 0.59 -23.00
N ASP A 476 -5.06 1.04 -23.81
CA ASP A 476 -6.18 1.89 -23.42
C ASP A 476 -7.13 1.17 -22.47
N TYR A 477 -8.04 1.96 -21.89
CA TYR A 477 -9.09 1.49 -20.99
C TYR A 477 -10.44 2.12 -21.35
N GLU A 478 -11.52 1.39 -21.09
CA GLU A 478 -12.89 1.89 -21.21
C GLU A 478 -13.77 1.27 -20.13
N PHE A 479 -14.63 2.08 -19.50
CA PHE A 479 -15.52 1.61 -18.44
C PHE A 479 -16.99 1.60 -18.87
N ALA A 480 -17.71 0.56 -18.46
CA ALA A 480 -19.16 0.48 -18.60
C ALA A 480 -19.81 -0.05 -17.33
N SER A 481 -21.06 0.36 -17.10
CA SER A 481 -21.94 -0.25 -16.11
C SER A 481 -23.09 -0.93 -16.84
N LEU A 482 -23.44 -2.13 -16.40
CA LEU A 482 -24.52 -2.94 -16.95
C LEU A 482 -25.53 -3.33 -15.87
N ASN A 483 -26.69 -3.80 -16.32
CA ASN A 483 -27.73 -4.38 -15.48
C ASN A 483 -28.17 -3.46 -14.35
N ASN A 484 -28.49 -2.20 -14.64
CA ASN A 484 -28.87 -1.17 -13.66
C ASN A 484 -27.83 -1.08 -12.53
N ASP A 485 -26.59 -0.75 -12.90
CA ASP A 485 -25.45 -0.46 -12.01
C ASP A 485 -24.93 -1.63 -11.16
N ARG A 486 -25.32 -2.88 -11.44
CA ARG A 486 -24.85 -4.03 -10.66
C ARG A 486 -23.57 -4.65 -11.18
N VAL A 487 -23.27 -4.46 -12.47
CA VAL A 487 -22.10 -5.06 -13.11
C VAL A 487 -21.19 -3.96 -13.62
N LEU A 488 -19.94 -3.96 -13.17
CA LEU A 488 -18.89 -3.10 -13.69
C LEU A 488 -18.11 -3.85 -14.76
N VAL A 489 -17.83 -3.18 -15.87
CA VAL A 489 -16.96 -3.69 -16.92
C VAL A 489 -15.80 -2.72 -17.14
N LEU A 490 -14.58 -3.24 -17.11
CA LEU A 490 -13.38 -2.57 -17.60
C LEU A 490 -12.91 -3.31 -18.85
N LYS A 491 -12.84 -2.61 -19.97
CA LYS A 491 -12.24 -3.10 -21.22
C LYS A 491 -10.80 -2.58 -21.29
N ARG A 492 -9.85 -3.46 -21.64
CA ARG A 492 -8.47 -3.11 -21.95
C ARG A 492 -8.16 -3.51 -23.39
N SER A 493 -7.54 -2.62 -24.15
CA SER A 493 -7.24 -2.84 -25.56
C SER A 493 -5.92 -2.21 -25.96
N PHE A 494 -5.15 -2.87 -26.80
CA PHE A 494 -3.91 -2.33 -27.36
C PHE A 494 -3.78 -2.80 -28.81
N LYS A 495 -3.32 -1.90 -29.70
CA LYS A 495 -3.28 -2.17 -31.14
C LYS A 495 -2.51 -3.47 -31.44
N ASN A 496 -3.08 -4.36 -32.24
CA ASN A 496 -2.54 -5.68 -32.60
C ASN A 496 -2.48 -6.71 -31.46
N TYR A 497 -3.09 -6.42 -30.30
CA TYR A 497 -3.22 -7.38 -29.20
C TYR A 497 -4.69 -7.74 -28.95
N PRO A 498 -4.97 -8.91 -28.36
CA PRO A 498 -6.31 -9.30 -27.96
C PRO A 498 -6.95 -8.31 -26.98
N VAL A 499 -8.26 -8.12 -27.10
CA VAL A 499 -9.05 -7.28 -26.20
C VAL A 499 -9.40 -8.08 -24.95
N TYR A 500 -9.30 -7.43 -23.78
CA TYR A 500 -9.67 -8.01 -22.50
C TYR A 500 -10.89 -7.31 -21.91
N PHE A 501 -11.81 -8.08 -21.33
CA PHE A 501 -12.96 -7.60 -20.57
C PHE A 501 -12.89 -8.11 -19.15
N ILE A 502 -12.78 -7.20 -18.20
CA ILE A 502 -12.87 -7.46 -16.77
C ILE A 502 -14.32 -7.18 -16.37
N VAL A 503 -15.08 -8.23 -16.03
CA VAL A 503 -16.51 -8.17 -15.73
C VAL A 503 -16.73 -8.53 -14.27
N ILE A 504 -17.29 -7.60 -13.49
CA ILE A 504 -17.42 -7.74 -12.03
C ILE A 504 -18.88 -7.54 -11.64
N ASN A 505 -19.52 -8.59 -11.12
CA ASN A 505 -20.85 -8.47 -10.55
C ASN A 505 -20.77 -8.01 -9.09
N LEU A 506 -21.12 -6.76 -8.81
CA LEU A 506 -21.14 -6.19 -7.45
C LEU A 506 -22.43 -6.54 -6.69
N GLY A 507 -23.44 -7.06 -7.40
CA GLY A 507 -24.73 -7.45 -6.85
C GLY A 507 -24.67 -8.72 -6.00
N LEU A 508 -25.70 -8.88 -5.16
CA LEU A 508 -25.90 -10.04 -4.27
C LEU A 508 -26.68 -11.18 -4.95
N ARG A 509 -26.90 -11.10 -6.26
CA ARG A 509 -27.60 -12.11 -7.06
C ARG A 509 -26.83 -12.38 -8.36
N GLN A 510 -27.17 -13.48 -9.01
CA GLN A 510 -26.65 -13.77 -10.35
C GLN A 510 -27.19 -12.76 -11.37
N GLU A 511 -26.34 -12.39 -12.33
CA GLU A 511 -26.67 -11.45 -13.40
C GLU A 511 -26.40 -12.10 -14.76
N LYS A 512 -27.29 -11.85 -15.73
CA LYS A 512 -27.07 -12.20 -17.12
C LYS A 512 -26.33 -11.06 -17.81
N ILE A 513 -25.16 -11.36 -18.35
CA ILE A 513 -24.25 -10.38 -18.95
C ILE A 513 -24.40 -10.40 -20.46
N ASN A 514 -24.49 -9.20 -21.04
CA ASN A 514 -24.42 -8.97 -22.48
C ASN A 514 -23.41 -7.86 -22.75
N LEU A 515 -22.30 -8.19 -23.44
CA LEU A 515 -21.24 -7.24 -23.77
C LEU A 515 -21.43 -6.54 -25.13
N THR A 516 -22.53 -6.81 -25.86
CA THR A 516 -22.83 -6.19 -27.18
C THR A 516 -22.95 -4.68 -27.15
N SER A 517 -23.36 -4.12 -26.02
CA SER A 517 -23.44 -2.67 -25.84
C SER A 517 -22.08 -1.99 -25.66
N ILE A 518 -21.02 -2.75 -25.37
CA ILE A 518 -19.68 -2.23 -25.06
C ILE A 518 -18.73 -2.39 -26.26
N HIS A 519 -18.92 -3.45 -27.06
CA HIS A 519 -18.12 -3.69 -28.26
C HIS A 519 -18.97 -4.36 -29.33
N ALA A 520 -19.22 -3.69 -30.45
CA ALA A 520 -19.83 -4.33 -31.61
C ALA A 520 -18.77 -5.24 -32.28
N ASN A 521 -19.13 -6.47 -32.67
CA ASN A 521 -18.30 -7.38 -33.49
C ASN A 521 -17.15 -8.10 -32.78
N LEU A 522 -17.45 -8.91 -31.76
CA LEU A 522 -16.54 -9.97 -31.31
C LEU A 522 -17.01 -11.32 -31.85
N GLU A 523 -16.08 -12.21 -32.19
CA GLU A 523 -16.41 -13.62 -32.46
C GLU A 523 -17.18 -14.22 -31.27
N ASN A 524 -18.06 -15.18 -31.56
CA ASN A 524 -19.16 -15.60 -30.68
C ASN A 524 -18.78 -16.02 -29.24
N THR A 525 -17.52 -16.34 -28.93
CA THR A 525 -17.07 -16.76 -27.59
C THR A 525 -15.78 -16.07 -27.12
N LEU A 526 -15.72 -15.74 -25.82
CA LEU A 526 -14.53 -15.22 -25.14
C LEU A 526 -13.92 -16.29 -24.23
N ASN A 527 -12.59 -16.30 -24.13
CA ASN A 527 -11.86 -17.19 -23.22
C ASN A 527 -11.86 -16.64 -21.80
N ILE A 528 -12.18 -17.47 -20.80
CA ILE A 528 -12.04 -17.10 -19.39
C ILE A 528 -10.58 -17.31 -18.97
N ILE A 529 -9.83 -16.23 -18.83
CA ILE A 529 -8.41 -16.28 -18.41
C ILE A 529 -8.30 -16.36 -16.89
N VAL A 530 -9.11 -15.58 -16.20
CA VAL A 530 -9.17 -15.56 -14.73
C VAL A 530 -10.63 -15.57 -14.29
N ALA A 531 -10.94 -16.39 -13.30
CA ALA A 531 -12.20 -16.36 -12.59
C ALA A 531 -11.94 -16.10 -11.11
N SER A 532 -12.83 -15.34 -10.47
CA SER A 532 -12.79 -15.14 -9.03
C SER A 532 -12.92 -16.48 -8.29
N SER A 533 -12.33 -16.56 -7.11
CA SER A 533 -12.27 -17.76 -6.28
C SER A 533 -13.66 -18.27 -5.86
N ASN A 534 -14.65 -17.37 -5.76
CA ASN A 534 -16.05 -17.68 -5.48
C ASN A 534 -16.90 -17.98 -6.74
N ALA A 535 -16.35 -17.88 -7.95
CA ALA A 535 -17.11 -18.13 -9.16
C ALA A 535 -17.46 -19.63 -9.31
N ILE A 536 -18.73 -19.91 -9.60
CA ILE A 536 -19.23 -21.25 -9.87
C ILE A 536 -19.51 -21.45 -11.37
N ARG A 537 -19.56 -22.72 -11.81
CA ARG A 537 -19.85 -23.10 -13.21
C ARG A 537 -18.92 -22.46 -14.25
N VAL A 538 -17.67 -22.21 -13.87
CA VAL A 538 -16.65 -21.63 -14.76
C VAL A 538 -16.26 -22.66 -15.82
N THR A 539 -16.64 -22.37 -17.06
CA THR A 539 -16.22 -23.05 -18.29
C THR A 539 -14.90 -22.45 -18.82
N GLY A 540 -14.30 -23.05 -19.84
CA GLY A 540 -13.12 -22.45 -20.50
C GLY A 540 -13.46 -21.19 -21.31
N THR A 541 -14.67 -21.13 -21.84
CA THR A 541 -15.17 -20.03 -22.68
C THR A 541 -16.59 -19.63 -22.31
N VAL A 542 -16.99 -18.40 -22.66
CA VAL A 542 -18.35 -17.89 -22.51
C VAL A 542 -18.82 -17.19 -23.78
N PRO A 543 -20.11 -17.30 -24.16
CA PRO A 543 -20.65 -16.50 -25.24
C PRO A 543 -20.72 -15.03 -24.82
N TRP A 544 -20.12 -14.13 -25.62
CA TRP A 544 -19.95 -12.72 -25.24
C TRP A 544 -21.28 -11.95 -25.08
N ALA A 545 -22.32 -12.38 -25.80
CA ALA A 545 -23.64 -11.75 -25.79
C ALA A 545 -24.59 -12.25 -24.68
N ASN A 546 -24.29 -13.38 -24.02
CA ASN A 546 -25.24 -13.98 -23.08
C ASN A 546 -24.60 -15.05 -22.16
N PHE A 547 -23.99 -14.63 -21.05
CA PHE A 547 -23.51 -15.56 -20.02
C PHE A 547 -23.98 -15.16 -18.61
N ILE A 548 -23.94 -16.10 -17.66
CA ILE A 548 -24.36 -15.87 -16.28
C ILE A 548 -23.12 -15.65 -15.41
N LEU A 549 -23.13 -14.59 -14.62
CA LEU A 549 -22.12 -14.31 -13.59
C LEU A 549 -22.79 -14.31 -12.22
N THR A 550 -22.35 -15.17 -11.31
CA THR A 550 -22.96 -15.30 -9.98
C THR A 550 -22.71 -14.08 -9.10
N ALA A 551 -23.44 -13.98 -7.98
CA ALA A 551 -23.29 -12.90 -7.01
C ALA A 551 -21.82 -12.74 -6.61
N ASN A 552 -21.32 -11.50 -6.67
CA ASN A 552 -19.94 -11.14 -6.32
C ASN A 552 -18.84 -11.87 -7.12
N ALA A 553 -19.18 -12.62 -8.16
CA ALA A 553 -18.19 -13.23 -9.02
C ALA A 553 -17.65 -12.22 -10.04
N ALA A 554 -16.43 -12.47 -10.50
CA ALA A 554 -15.78 -11.67 -11.52
C ALA A 554 -14.99 -12.56 -12.50
N PHE A 555 -14.95 -12.14 -13.77
CA PHE A 555 -14.16 -12.78 -14.82
C PHE A 555 -13.23 -11.79 -15.51
N VAL A 556 -12.05 -12.27 -15.90
CA VAL A 556 -11.21 -11.66 -16.93
C VAL A 556 -11.35 -12.50 -18.19
N LEU A 557 -11.91 -11.88 -19.23
CA LEU A 557 -12.21 -12.49 -20.51
C LEU A 557 -11.24 -11.98 -21.57
N LYS A 558 -10.81 -12.83 -22.50
CA LYS A 558 -9.91 -12.48 -23.63
C LYS A 558 -10.58 -12.82 -24.96
N SER A 559 -10.49 -11.93 -25.95
CA SER A 559 -10.89 -12.20 -27.34
C SER A 559 -9.92 -13.19 -28.03
N GLY A 560 -10.31 -13.76 -29.18
CA GLY A 560 -9.38 -14.50 -30.04
C GLY A 560 -8.19 -13.64 -30.50
N GLU A 561 -7.07 -14.28 -30.87
CA GLU A 561 -5.90 -13.62 -31.45
C GLU A 561 -6.16 -13.31 -32.94
N GLY A 562 -5.88 -12.07 -33.39
CA GLY A 562 -5.83 -11.73 -34.81
C GLY A 562 -7.01 -10.96 -35.42
N GLN A 563 -7.75 -10.15 -34.67
CA GLN A 563 -8.82 -9.33 -35.25
C GLN A 563 -8.31 -7.89 -35.51
N GLU A 564 -7.82 -7.67 -36.73
CA GLU A 564 -7.55 -6.34 -37.28
C GLU A 564 -8.79 -5.44 -37.15
N GLN A 565 -8.56 -4.14 -36.89
CA GLN A 565 -9.55 -3.10 -37.10
C GLN A 565 -9.91 -3.04 -38.59
N THR A 566 -10.91 -3.80 -39.02
CA THR A 566 -11.50 -3.62 -40.35
C THR A 566 -12.66 -2.64 -40.25
N THR A 567 -12.36 -1.37 -40.54
CA THR A 567 -13.37 -0.42 -41.04
C THR A 567 -13.91 -0.97 -42.36
N THR A 568 -15.18 -1.39 -42.37
CA THR A 568 -15.86 -1.97 -43.53
C THR A 568 -16.01 -0.96 -44.67
N LYS A 569 -15.50 -1.32 -45.85
CA LYS A 569 -16.03 -0.92 -47.16
C LYS A 569 -16.23 -2.19 -48.01
N PRO A 570 -17.23 -2.22 -48.92
CA PRO A 570 -17.82 -3.47 -49.40
C PRO A 570 -17.03 -4.20 -50.49
N ALA A 571 -17.39 -5.47 -50.61
CA ALA A 571 -16.76 -6.59 -51.30
C ALA A 571 -16.53 -6.45 -52.81
N THR A 572 -15.55 -7.22 -53.29
CA THR A 572 -15.56 -7.86 -54.62
C THR A 572 -14.99 -9.27 -54.51
N GLU A 573 -15.69 -10.19 -55.17
CA GLU A 573 -15.47 -11.64 -55.26
C GLU A 573 -14.18 -11.99 -56.03
N GLU A 574 -13.58 -13.13 -55.70
CA GLU A 574 -13.31 -14.28 -56.60
C GLU A 574 -12.18 -15.18 -56.06
N GLY A 575 -12.30 -16.49 -56.31
CA GLY A 575 -11.13 -17.36 -56.44
C GLY A 575 -11.00 -18.53 -55.47
N THR A 576 -11.80 -19.57 -55.67
CA THR A 576 -11.57 -20.97 -55.26
C THR A 576 -10.22 -21.51 -55.77
N VAL A 577 -9.47 -22.28 -54.97
CA VAL A 577 -8.80 -23.56 -55.35
C VAL A 577 -8.46 -24.36 -54.07
N SER A 578 -8.46 -25.68 -54.27
CA SER A 578 -8.55 -26.86 -53.41
C SER A 578 -7.27 -27.39 -52.74
N THR A 579 -7.48 -28.48 -51.97
CA THR A 579 -6.58 -29.64 -51.68
C THR A 579 -5.41 -29.37 -50.70
N GLU A 580 -5.01 -30.21 -49.75
CA GLU A 580 -5.09 -31.68 -49.63
C GLU A 580 -4.71 -32.14 -48.19
N ASN A 581 -4.98 -33.42 -47.91
CA ASN A 581 -4.76 -34.14 -46.65
C ASN A 581 -3.28 -34.44 -46.31
N ALA A 582 -2.96 -34.60 -45.02
CA ALA A 582 -2.06 -35.66 -44.46
C ALA A 582 -2.07 -35.58 -42.91
N THR A 583 -2.74 -36.47 -42.18
CA THR A 583 -2.28 -37.78 -41.66
C THR A 583 -1.18 -37.74 -40.59
N THR A 584 -1.64 -37.91 -39.34
CA THR A 584 -1.07 -38.67 -38.21
C THR A 584 0.36 -39.22 -38.27
N SER A 585 1.11 -38.99 -37.19
CA SER A 585 1.83 -40.10 -36.53
C SER A 585 1.99 -39.88 -35.01
N THR A 586 1.58 -40.91 -34.29
CA THR A 586 1.65 -41.14 -32.85
C THR A 586 2.96 -41.86 -32.52
N THR A 587 3.61 -41.54 -31.40
CA THR A 587 4.40 -42.53 -30.65
C THR A 587 4.39 -42.22 -29.15
N LYS A 588 3.85 -43.15 -28.39
CA LYS A 588 3.99 -43.30 -26.93
C LYS A 588 5.22 -44.17 -26.65
N VAL A 589 6.01 -43.83 -25.62
CA VAL A 589 6.65 -44.77 -24.67
C VAL A 589 6.84 -44.00 -23.34
N THR A 590 6.02 -44.18 -22.31
CA THR A 590 6.08 -45.09 -21.13
C THR A 590 7.31 -44.94 -20.20
N THR A 591 7.04 -44.38 -19.00
CA THR A 591 7.48 -44.74 -17.62
C THR A 591 8.93 -45.14 -17.32
N THR A 592 9.50 -44.50 -16.28
CA THR A 592 9.70 -45.15 -14.96
C THR A 592 9.91 -44.13 -13.83
N GLU A 593 9.15 -44.29 -12.75
CA GLU A 593 9.41 -43.74 -11.42
C GLU A 593 10.55 -44.53 -10.74
N LYS A 594 11.31 -43.86 -9.87
CA LYS A 594 11.80 -44.48 -8.63
C LYS A 594 12.03 -43.44 -7.54
N SER A 595 11.29 -43.66 -6.46
CA SER A 595 11.43 -43.09 -5.13
C SER A 595 12.64 -43.69 -4.40
N THR A 596 13.25 -42.91 -3.51
CA THR A 596 13.77 -43.41 -2.22
C THR A 596 13.84 -42.27 -1.20
N THR A 597 13.25 -42.56 -0.04
CA THR A 597 13.23 -41.87 1.26
C THR A 597 14.47 -42.13 2.10
N GLU A 598 14.80 -41.23 3.04
CA GLU A 598 15.08 -41.46 4.49
C GLU A 598 15.75 -40.21 5.12
N SER A 599 15.13 -39.55 6.11
CA SER A 599 15.22 -39.72 7.58
C SER A 599 16.41 -38.96 8.21
N THR A 600 16.20 -37.78 8.80
CA THR A 600 16.03 -37.46 10.25
C THR A 600 17.22 -37.74 11.17
N THR A 601 17.76 -36.68 11.80
CA THR A 601 18.10 -36.68 13.24
C THR A 601 18.09 -35.28 13.82
N LYS A 602 17.40 -35.13 14.96
CA LYS A 602 17.37 -33.97 15.85
C LYS A 602 18.63 -33.92 16.74
N LYS A 603 19.02 -32.72 17.16
CA LYS A 603 19.69 -32.47 18.44
C LYS A 603 19.08 -31.22 19.07
N GLU A 604 18.65 -31.37 20.32
CA GLU A 604 18.25 -30.32 21.27
C GLU A 604 19.50 -29.81 21.98
N GLU A 605 19.60 -28.49 22.17
CA GLU A 605 20.45 -27.86 23.17
C GLU A 605 19.71 -26.65 23.74
N GLU A 606 19.44 -26.73 25.06
CA GLU A 606 18.94 -25.65 25.91
C GLU A 606 20.08 -24.66 26.20
N ASN A 607 19.85 -23.35 26.10
CA ASN A 607 20.32 -22.41 27.13
C ASN A 607 19.71 -21.00 27.03
N SER A 608 19.16 -20.59 28.18
CA SER A 608 19.05 -19.25 28.77
C SER A 608 18.65 -18.07 27.88
N THR A 609 17.37 -17.73 27.93
CA THR A 609 16.85 -16.41 27.58
C THR A 609 17.08 -15.42 28.73
N THR A 610 17.81 -14.34 28.45
CA THR A 610 17.75 -13.10 29.21
C THR A 610 16.58 -12.27 28.69
N GLU A 611 15.53 -12.12 29.50
CA GLU A 611 14.40 -11.23 29.21
C GLU A 611 14.90 -9.77 29.16
N SER A 612 14.81 -9.15 27.98
CA SER A 612 14.87 -7.69 27.82
C SER A 612 13.45 -7.13 27.90
N ASP A 613 13.18 -6.32 28.92
CA ASP A 613 11.93 -5.58 29.11
C ASP A 613 11.71 -4.55 27.98
N ASN A 614 11.16 -4.98 26.85
CA ASN A 614 10.50 -4.10 25.88
C ASN A 614 9.00 -4.05 26.21
N ALA A 615 8.64 -3.30 27.25
CA ALA A 615 7.25 -3.12 27.64
C ALA A 615 6.52 -2.24 26.60
N ILE A 616 5.80 -2.90 25.68
CA ILE A 616 4.82 -2.27 24.80
C ILE A 616 3.71 -1.67 25.68
N LEU A 617 3.61 -0.34 25.72
CA LEU A 617 2.50 0.34 26.41
C LEU A 617 1.18 0.07 25.65
N SER A 618 0.44 -0.94 26.07
CA SER A 618 -0.97 -1.09 25.68
C SER A 618 -1.81 0.09 26.23
N CYS A 619 -2.99 0.31 25.69
CA CYS A 619 -3.89 1.38 26.18
C CYS A 619 -4.30 1.24 27.65
N ALA A 620 -4.01 0.11 28.30
CA ALA A 620 -4.19 -0.06 29.72
C ALA A 620 -3.00 0.56 30.48
N PRO A 621 -3.23 1.48 31.44
CA PRO A 621 -2.18 1.82 32.39
C PRO A 621 -1.71 0.53 33.07
N ALA A 622 -0.40 0.38 33.29
CA ALA A 622 0.17 -0.73 34.04
C ALA A 622 -0.42 -0.74 35.48
N PHE A 623 -1.56 -1.40 35.64
CA PHE A 623 -2.31 -1.50 36.89
C PHE A 623 -2.58 -2.98 37.15
N LEU A 624 -1.51 -3.77 37.32
CA LEU A 624 -1.54 -5.10 37.94
C LEU A 624 -0.12 -5.63 38.08
N LEU A 625 0.54 -5.28 39.19
CA LEU A 625 1.65 -6.05 39.79
C LEU A 625 1.91 -5.58 41.24
N ILE A 626 0.87 -5.56 42.08
CA ILE A 626 1.03 -5.57 43.56
C ILE A 626 -0.06 -6.46 44.15
N ILE A 627 0.03 -7.79 43.98
CA ILE A 627 -0.52 -8.76 44.94
C ILE A 627 0.34 -10.04 44.87
N SER A 628 1.44 -10.10 45.62
CA SER A 628 2.01 -11.36 46.12
C SER A 628 3.08 -11.09 47.19
N SER A 629 2.71 -10.57 48.36
CA SER A 629 3.60 -10.52 49.53
C SER A 629 2.85 -10.27 50.84
N ILE A 630 1.85 -11.09 51.20
CA ILE A 630 1.42 -11.21 52.61
C ILE A 630 1.08 -12.67 52.92
N VAL A 631 2.11 -13.45 53.23
CA VAL A 631 2.01 -14.58 54.15
C VAL A 631 3.19 -14.45 55.11
N ILE A 632 3.00 -13.71 56.20
CA ILE A 632 3.85 -13.81 57.37
C ILE A 632 3.04 -14.55 58.42
N SER A 633 3.49 -15.78 58.66
CA SER A 633 3.13 -16.63 59.78
C SER A 633 3.55 -15.96 61.08
N TYR A 634 2.64 -15.83 62.05
CA TYR A 634 3.02 -15.83 63.45
C TYR A 634 2.16 -16.82 64.21
N LYS A 635 2.84 -17.85 64.71
CA LYS A 635 2.41 -18.73 65.80
C LYS A 635 2.70 -18.03 67.13
N PHE A 636 1.80 -18.29 68.08
CA PHE A 636 1.74 -17.90 69.49
C PHE A 636 1.22 -16.50 69.80
#